data_AF-A0A8T7EZJ9-F1
#
_entry.id   AF-A0A8T7EZJ9-F1
#
_cell.length_a   1.000
_cell.length_b   1.000
_cell.length_c   1.000
_cell.angle_alpha   90.00
_cell.angle_beta   90.00
_cell.angle_gamma   90.00
#
_symmetry.space_group_name_H-M   'P 1'
#
loop_
_entity.id
_entity.type
_entity.pdbx_description
1 polymer ?
#
loop_
_entity_poly.entity_id
_entity_poly.type
_entity_poly.pdbx_seq_one_letter_code
_entity_poly.pdbx_strand_id
1 'polypeptide(L)'
;MPDPLRDLRNSQRKAQDIQNMPRRELGQAKSKGRQLINAPGREARQAKNQALNPLYNANRQAKSIGGQVRGLGVAPMPRREYKRQADRRTTTDFAVSALFYPVPLIAFFGGMVQDWDTSFTRHNMINARMLWVVMIILFPLSPLLWLYSWFLGFQAYSGKRPRIPVLTNFAESQGWIEPPQPAQ
;
A
#
# COMPACT_ATOMS: atom_id res chain seq x y z
N MET A 1 -1.49 -42.30 -17.60
CA MET A 1 -1.05 -41.14 -16.79
C MET A 1 -1.54 -39.87 -17.50
N PRO A 2 -2.22 -38.94 -16.81
CA PRO A 2 -2.64 -37.67 -17.42
C PRO A 2 -1.44 -36.76 -17.70
N ASP A 3 -1.44 -36.12 -18.87
CA ASP A 3 -0.37 -35.25 -19.36
C ASP A 3 -0.44 -33.85 -18.70
N PRO A 4 0.56 -33.43 -17.91
CA PRO A 4 0.55 -32.16 -17.19
C PRO A 4 0.55 -30.93 -18.12
N LEU A 5 1.05 -31.06 -19.36
CA LEU A 5 1.05 -29.97 -20.33
C LEU A 5 -0.35 -29.67 -20.87
N ARG A 6 -1.19 -30.71 -20.94
CA ARG A 6 -2.59 -30.57 -21.35
C ARG A 6 -3.40 -29.77 -20.32
N ASP A 7 -3.15 -29.98 -19.03
CA ASP A 7 -3.81 -29.24 -17.95
C ASP A 7 -3.37 -27.77 -17.89
N LEU A 8 -2.08 -27.49 -18.11
CA LEU A 8 -1.58 -26.12 -18.22
C LEU A 8 -2.22 -25.37 -19.39
N ARG A 9 -2.28 -25.99 -20.58
CA ARG A 9 -2.88 -25.38 -21.77
C ARG A 9 -4.39 -25.15 -21.61
N ASN A 10 -5.08 -26.04 -20.91
CA ASN A 10 -6.50 -25.88 -20.57
C ASN A 10 -6.73 -24.74 -19.55
N SER A 11 -5.82 -24.57 -18.59
CA SER A 11 -5.92 -23.49 -17.59
C SER A 11 -5.68 -22.11 -18.19
N GLN A 12 -4.72 -21.97 -19.12
CA GLN A 12 -4.44 -20.72 -19.82
C GLN A 12 -5.61 -20.28 -20.70
N ARG A 13 -6.24 -21.21 -21.43
CA ARG A 13 -7.43 -20.91 -22.24
C ARG A 13 -8.58 -20.39 -21.38
N LYS A 14 -8.85 -21.00 -20.22
CA LYS A 14 -9.88 -20.53 -19.30
C LYS A 14 -9.59 -19.14 -18.71
N ALA A 15 -8.33 -18.83 -18.42
CA ALA A 15 -7.96 -17.51 -17.92
C ALA A 15 -8.13 -16.42 -18.98
N GLN A 16 -7.79 -16.72 -20.25
CA GLN A 16 -8.04 -15.81 -21.38
C GLN A 16 -9.53 -15.62 -21.64
N ASP A 17 -10.35 -16.66 -21.57
CA ASP A 17 -11.80 -16.55 -21.71
C ASP A 17 -12.41 -15.63 -20.62
N ILE A 18 -11.91 -15.70 -19.38
CA ILE A 18 -12.37 -14.82 -18.29
C ILE A 18 -11.93 -13.36 -18.51
N GLN A 19 -10.75 -13.12 -19.08
CA GLN A 19 -10.29 -11.78 -19.42
C GLN A 19 -11.07 -11.17 -20.60
N ASN A 20 -11.47 -12.03 -21.54
CA ASN A 20 -12.23 -11.63 -22.73
C ASN A 20 -13.76 -11.66 -22.50
N MET A 21 -14.22 -12.11 -21.34
CA MET A 21 -15.65 -12.05 -21.00
C MET A 21 -16.12 -10.58 -21.06
N PRO A 22 -17.13 -10.28 -21.88
CA PRO A 22 -17.63 -8.92 -21.99
C PRO A 22 -18.10 -8.43 -20.62
N ARG A 23 -17.75 -7.19 -20.25
CA ARG A 23 -18.08 -6.58 -18.94
C ARG A 23 -19.57 -6.74 -18.55
N ARG A 24 -20.46 -6.93 -19.53
CA ARG A 24 -21.89 -7.22 -19.34
C ARG A 24 -22.13 -8.57 -18.62
N GLU A 25 -21.38 -9.63 -18.93
CA GLU A 25 -21.51 -10.93 -18.29
C GLU A 25 -20.97 -10.92 -16.85
N LEU A 26 -19.83 -10.22 -16.64
CA LEU A 26 -19.28 -10.03 -15.30
C LEU A 26 -20.23 -9.22 -14.39
N GLY A 27 -20.94 -8.26 -14.98
CA GLY A 27 -22.00 -7.50 -14.33
C GLY A 27 -23.22 -8.36 -13.98
N GLN A 28 -23.67 -9.23 -14.89
CA GLN A 28 -24.79 -10.15 -14.64
C GLN A 28 -24.46 -11.22 -13.59
N ALA A 29 -23.21 -11.70 -13.53
CA ALA A 29 -22.76 -12.63 -12.48
C ALA A 29 -22.79 -11.97 -11.09
N LYS A 30 -22.37 -10.70 -11.01
CA LYS A 30 -22.41 -9.92 -9.76
C LYS A 30 -23.83 -9.59 -9.32
N SER A 31 -24.74 -9.26 -10.24
CA SER A 31 -26.14 -8.98 -9.90
C SER A 31 -26.86 -10.23 -9.42
N LYS A 32 -26.66 -11.39 -10.07
CA LYS A 32 -27.17 -12.68 -9.61
C LYS A 32 -26.64 -13.04 -8.21
N GLY A 33 -25.35 -12.80 -7.96
CA GLY A 33 -24.74 -13.00 -6.64
C GLY A 33 -25.39 -12.14 -5.53
N ARG A 34 -25.80 -10.91 -5.85
CA ARG A 34 -26.51 -10.03 -4.90
C ARG A 34 -27.96 -10.44 -4.68
N GLN A 35 -28.65 -10.93 -5.71
CA GLN A 35 -30.03 -11.43 -5.58
C GLN A 35 -30.09 -12.67 -4.68
N LEU A 36 -29.06 -13.52 -4.72
CA LEU A 36 -28.94 -14.70 -3.85
C LEU A 36 -28.68 -14.37 -2.36
N ILE A 37 -28.26 -13.13 -2.03
CA ILE A 37 -28.08 -12.69 -0.63
C ILE A 37 -29.42 -12.44 0.06
N ASN A 38 -30.48 -12.16 -0.71
CA ASN A 38 -31.80 -11.83 -0.19
C ASN A 38 -32.85 -12.94 -0.38
N ALA A 39 -32.48 -14.09 -0.95
CA ALA A 39 -33.39 -15.21 -1.13
C ALA A 39 -33.59 -15.98 0.20
N PRO A 40 -34.82 -16.12 0.72
CA PRO A 40 -35.08 -16.90 1.92
C PRO A 40 -35.13 -18.39 1.60
N GLY A 41 -34.41 -19.21 2.36
CA GLY A 41 -34.56 -20.67 2.32
C GLY A 41 -33.34 -21.47 1.84
N ARG A 42 -33.47 -22.81 1.89
CA ARG A 42 -32.42 -23.81 1.66
C ARG A 42 -31.75 -23.68 0.27
N GLU A 43 -32.46 -23.12 -0.70
CA GLU A 43 -31.99 -22.86 -2.07
C GLU A 43 -30.91 -21.77 -2.13
N ALA A 44 -31.00 -20.74 -1.29
CA ALA A 44 -29.97 -19.69 -1.21
C ALA A 44 -28.63 -20.24 -0.72
N ARG A 45 -28.65 -21.26 0.14
CA ARG A 45 -27.44 -21.95 0.62
C ARG A 45 -26.83 -22.83 -0.48
N GLN A 46 -27.66 -23.53 -1.27
CA GLN A 46 -27.18 -24.34 -2.39
C GLN A 46 -26.62 -23.46 -3.52
N ALA A 47 -27.30 -22.36 -3.87
CA ALA A 47 -26.83 -21.41 -4.86
C ALA A 47 -25.57 -20.65 -4.43
N LYS A 48 -25.45 -20.30 -3.13
CA LYS A 48 -24.21 -19.74 -2.56
C LYS A 48 -23.05 -20.73 -2.66
N ASN A 49 -23.26 -22.01 -2.34
CA ASN A 49 -22.23 -23.03 -2.48
C ASN A 49 -21.85 -23.28 -3.95
N GLN A 50 -22.82 -23.28 -4.87
CA GLN A 50 -22.56 -23.38 -6.30
C GLN A 50 -21.80 -22.15 -6.86
N ALA A 51 -22.08 -20.94 -6.36
CA ALA A 51 -21.41 -19.70 -6.77
C ALA A 51 -20.02 -19.51 -6.14
N LEU A 52 -19.78 -20.04 -4.93
CA LEU A 52 -18.47 -19.96 -4.26
C LEU A 52 -17.49 -21.03 -4.75
N ASN A 53 -17.97 -22.18 -5.24
CA ASN A 53 -17.12 -23.24 -5.78
C ASN A 53 -16.16 -22.77 -6.90
N PRO A 54 -16.58 -22.00 -7.93
CA PRO A 54 -15.66 -21.54 -8.96
C PRO A 54 -14.61 -20.54 -8.44
N LEU A 55 -14.97 -19.66 -7.50
CA LEU A 55 -14.02 -18.72 -6.88
C LEU A 55 -13.00 -19.43 -5.98
N TYR A 56 -13.45 -20.42 -5.22
CA TYR A 56 -12.58 -21.24 -4.38
C TYR A 56 -11.59 -22.05 -5.24
N ASN A 57 -12.07 -22.66 -6.32
CA ASN A 57 -11.24 -23.41 -7.25
C ASN A 57 -10.27 -22.50 -8.03
N ALA A 58 -10.69 -21.30 -8.43
CA ALA A 58 -9.82 -20.31 -9.07
C ALA A 58 -8.69 -19.85 -8.13
N ASN A 59 -8.98 -19.61 -6.85
CA ASN A 59 -7.95 -19.26 -5.86
C ASN A 59 -6.98 -20.40 -5.59
N ARG A 60 -7.46 -21.66 -5.56
CA ARG A 60 -6.58 -22.83 -5.43
C ARG A 60 -5.63 -22.97 -6.62
N GLN A 61 -6.14 -22.73 -7.84
CA GLN A 61 -5.34 -22.76 -9.07
C GLN A 61 -4.34 -21.60 -9.16
N ALA A 62 -4.73 -20.38 -8.76
CA ALA A 62 -3.80 -19.25 -8.69
C ALA A 62 -2.63 -19.52 -7.73
N LYS A 63 -2.91 -20.21 -6.60
CA LYS A 63 -1.89 -20.56 -5.61
C LYS A 63 -0.94 -21.65 -6.10
N SER A 64 -1.41 -22.62 -6.89
CA SER A 64 -0.54 -23.63 -7.51
C SER A 64 0.33 -23.05 -8.62
N ILE A 65 -0.20 -22.09 -9.40
CA ILE A 65 0.55 -21.36 -10.43
C ILE A 65 1.65 -20.50 -9.77
N GLY A 66 1.33 -19.76 -8.70
CA GLY A 66 2.32 -18.99 -7.94
C GLY A 66 3.41 -19.85 -7.27
N GLY A 67 3.12 -21.12 -7.00
CA GLY A 67 4.11 -22.10 -6.51
C GLY A 67 5.13 -22.53 -7.57
N GLN A 68 4.72 -22.66 -8.83
CA GLN A 68 5.62 -23.02 -9.94
C GLN A 68 6.50 -21.86 -10.40
N VAL A 69 5.99 -20.62 -10.37
CA VAL A 69 6.77 -19.42 -10.75
C VAL A 69 7.86 -19.09 -9.71
N ARG A 70 7.72 -19.57 -8.47
CA ARG A 70 8.71 -19.44 -7.39
C ARG A 70 10.02 -20.22 -7.61
N GLY A 71 10.09 -21.12 -8.60
CA GLY A 71 11.30 -21.87 -8.95
C GLY A 71 12.35 -21.09 -9.75
N LEU A 72 12.04 -19.85 -10.19
CA LEU A 72 12.90 -19.05 -11.09
C LEU A 72 13.77 -17.99 -10.40
N GLY A 73 14.00 -18.11 -9.09
CA GLY A 73 15.10 -17.41 -8.40
C GLY A 73 14.99 -15.89 -8.26
N VAL A 74 13.96 -15.24 -8.80
CA VAL A 74 13.68 -13.82 -8.53
C VAL A 74 12.51 -13.78 -7.56
N ALA A 75 12.79 -13.60 -6.27
CA ALA A 75 11.76 -13.21 -5.33
C ALA A 75 11.38 -11.75 -5.64
N PRO A 76 10.23 -11.44 -6.26
CA PRO A 76 9.74 -10.08 -6.23
C PRO A 76 9.59 -9.73 -4.75
N MET A 77 10.34 -8.72 -4.29
CA MET A 77 10.08 -8.16 -2.97
C MET A 77 8.58 -7.87 -2.90
N PRO A 78 7.87 -8.33 -1.87
CA PRO A 78 6.47 -8.02 -1.74
C PRO A 78 6.37 -6.50 -1.69
N ARG A 79 5.94 -5.89 -2.80
CA ARG A 79 5.53 -4.50 -2.81
C ARG A 79 4.38 -4.48 -1.83
N ARG A 80 4.66 -4.07 -0.58
CA ARG A 80 3.66 -4.00 0.48
C ARG A 80 2.53 -3.19 -0.13
N GLU A 81 1.44 -3.88 -0.45
CA GLU A 81 0.23 -3.27 -0.95
C GLU A 81 -0.40 -2.66 0.29
N TYR A 82 0.15 -1.51 0.68
CA TYR A 82 -0.43 -0.67 1.70
C TYR A 82 -1.81 -0.36 1.16
N LYS A 83 -2.84 -0.98 1.76
CA LYS A 83 -4.20 -0.46 1.66
C LYS A 83 -4.11 0.96 2.16
N ARG A 84 -3.90 1.92 1.24
CA ARG A 84 -3.86 3.35 1.53
C ARG A 84 -5.10 3.62 2.35
N GLN A 85 -4.95 3.88 3.64
CA GLN A 85 -5.99 4.65 4.32
C GLN A 85 -6.05 5.94 3.52
N ALA A 86 -7.15 6.15 2.80
CA ALA A 86 -7.33 7.29 1.91
C ALA A 86 -6.84 8.55 2.63
N ASP A 87 -5.92 9.28 2.00
CA ASP A 87 -5.09 10.40 2.49
C ASP A 87 -5.78 11.22 3.60
N ARG A 88 -5.88 10.65 4.80
CA ARG A 88 -6.65 11.23 5.89
C ARG A 88 -5.74 12.32 6.42
N ARG A 89 -6.05 13.56 6.08
CA ARG A 89 -5.34 14.73 6.58
C ARG A 89 -6.15 15.29 7.73
N THR A 90 -5.98 14.71 8.91
CA THR A 90 -6.58 15.26 10.13
C THR A 90 -5.67 16.33 10.74
N THR A 91 -6.25 17.21 11.57
CA THR A 91 -5.49 18.16 12.37
C THR A 91 -4.44 17.47 13.25
N THR A 92 -4.73 16.25 13.71
CA THR A 92 -3.80 15.41 14.47
C THR A 92 -2.58 15.03 13.63
N ASP A 93 -2.77 14.66 12.36
CA ASP A 93 -1.65 14.33 11.46
C ASP A 93 -0.72 15.52 11.22
N PHE A 94 -1.29 16.73 11.11
CA PHE A 94 -0.51 17.96 10.96
C PHE A 94 0.28 18.28 12.23
N ALA A 95 -0.34 18.17 13.40
CA ALA A 95 0.32 18.39 14.68
C ALA A 95 1.45 17.38 14.92
N VAL A 96 1.19 16.08 14.72
CA VAL A 96 2.19 15.02 14.88
C VAL A 96 3.33 15.19 13.87
N SER A 97 3.00 15.49 12.61
CA SER A 97 4.01 15.73 11.57
C SER A 97 4.90 16.94 11.88
N ALA A 98 4.33 18.00 12.44
CA ALA A 98 5.09 19.17 12.87
C ALA A 98 6.04 18.84 14.02
N LEU A 99 5.60 18.01 14.98
CA LEU A 99 6.38 17.61 16.15
C LEU A 99 7.56 16.69 15.82
N PHE A 100 7.53 15.95 14.71
CA PHE A 100 8.66 15.12 14.29
C PHE A 100 9.96 15.91 14.09
N TYR A 101 9.86 17.17 13.64
CA TYR A 101 11.05 17.96 13.32
C TYR A 101 11.82 18.43 14.56
N PRO A 102 11.21 19.16 15.52
CA PRO A 102 11.94 19.64 16.70
C PRO A 102 12.15 18.56 17.78
N VAL A 103 11.39 17.47 17.77
CA VAL A 103 11.47 16.40 18.78
C VAL A 103 11.91 15.07 18.15
N PRO A 104 13.19 14.67 18.28
CA PRO A 104 13.76 13.52 17.59
C PRO A 104 13.08 12.21 17.97
N LEU A 105 12.79 12.05 19.27
CA LEU A 105 12.19 10.84 19.83
C LEU A 105 10.88 10.49 19.12
N ILE A 106 10.04 11.48 18.85
CA ILE A 106 8.75 11.26 18.17
C ILE A 106 8.99 10.78 16.74
N ALA A 107 9.96 11.35 16.02
CA ALA A 107 10.29 10.91 14.67
C ALA A 107 10.80 9.47 14.63
N PHE A 108 11.69 9.09 15.55
CA PHE A 108 12.23 7.72 15.63
C PHE A 108 11.14 6.68 15.91
N PHE A 109 10.27 6.93 16.90
CA PHE A 109 9.20 6.00 17.28
C PHE A 109 7.93 6.10 16.42
N GLY A 110 7.77 7.17 15.64
CA GLY A 110 6.53 7.42 14.90
C GLY A 110 6.12 6.31 13.93
N GLY A 111 7.06 5.48 13.47
CA GLY A 111 6.79 4.35 12.58
C GLY A 111 6.27 3.10 13.30
N MET A 112 6.29 3.08 14.63
CA MET A 112 5.74 1.98 15.44
C MET A 112 4.26 2.18 15.76
N VAL A 113 3.75 3.41 15.62
CA VAL A 113 2.33 3.72 15.83
C VAL A 113 1.59 3.47 14.52
N GLN A 114 0.82 2.38 14.47
CA GLN A 114 0.10 1.96 13.26
C GLN A 114 -0.90 3.02 12.77
N ASP A 115 -1.45 3.84 13.68
CA ASP A 115 -2.39 4.92 13.36
C ASP A 115 -1.74 6.13 12.68
N TRP A 116 -0.39 6.22 12.69
CA TRP A 116 0.37 7.33 12.09
C TRP A 116 0.92 6.99 10.70
N ASP A 117 0.52 5.85 10.11
CA ASP A 117 1.03 5.39 8.82
C ASP A 117 0.29 6.01 7.61
N THR A 118 0.00 7.32 7.67
CA THR A 118 -0.51 8.06 6.51
C THR A 118 0.63 8.47 5.58
N SER A 119 0.34 8.70 4.30
CA SER A 119 1.37 9.09 3.33
C SER A 119 2.06 10.41 3.71
N PHE A 120 1.31 11.34 4.29
CA PHE A 120 1.78 12.63 4.77
C PHE A 120 2.65 12.49 6.01
N THR A 121 2.18 11.77 7.03
CA THR A 121 2.90 11.57 8.28
C THR A 121 4.20 10.80 8.04
N ARG A 122 4.18 9.78 7.16
CA ARG A 122 5.37 9.04 6.74
C ARG A 122 6.42 9.90 6.04
N HIS A 123 5.99 10.80 5.13
CA HIS A 123 6.89 11.76 4.47
C HIS A 123 7.65 12.62 5.47
N ASN A 124 6.91 13.27 6.39
CA ASN A 124 7.48 14.15 7.39
C ASN A 124 8.37 13.38 8.38
N MET A 125 7.94 12.20 8.81
CA MET A 125 8.67 11.32 9.72
C MET A 125 10.04 10.90 9.16
N ILE A 126 10.11 10.47 7.89
CA ILE A 126 11.37 10.04 7.27
C ILE A 126 12.29 11.23 7.09
N ASN A 127 11.78 12.36 6.57
CA ASN A 127 12.59 13.57 6.43
C ASN A 127 13.14 14.06 7.78
N ALA A 128 12.33 14.03 8.84
CA ALA A 128 12.76 14.40 10.19
C ALA A 128 13.85 13.46 10.72
N ARG A 129 13.70 12.13 10.58
CA ARG A 129 14.76 11.17 10.96
C ARG A 129 16.07 11.46 10.26
N MET A 130 16.02 11.69 8.95
CA MET A 130 17.21 11.99 8.16
C MET A 130 17.85 13.30 8.60
N LEU A 131 17.05 14.33 8.88
CA LEU A 131 17.55 15.60 9.40
C LEU A 131 18.27 15.40 10.74
N TRP A 132 17.72 14.59 11.65
CA TRP A 132 18.35 14.28 12.94
C TRP A 132 19.66 13.51 12.81
N VAL A 133 19.73 12.54 11.88
CA VAL A 133 21.00 11.86 11.56
C VAL A 133 22.05 12.87 11.07
N VAL A 134 21.65 13.80 10.19
CA VAL A 134 22.54 14.87 9.71
C VAL A 134 22.97 15.80 10.83
N MET A 135 22.09 16.14 11.77
CA MET A 135 22.44 16.97 12.93
C MET A 135 23.50 16.32 13.81
N ILE A 136 23.40 15.00 14.06
CA ILE A 136 24.39 14.25 14.83
C ILE A 136 25.76 14.29 14.13
N ILE A 137 25.79 14.12 12.80
CA ILE A 137 27.02 14.17 12.00
C ILE A 137 27.61 15.60 11.98
N LEU A 138 26.75 16.61 11.83
CA LEU A 138 27.12 18.03 11.79
C LEU A 138 26.97 18.69 13.17
N PHE A 139 27.47 18.03 14.23
CA PHE A 139 27.37 18.47 15.62
C PHE A 139 27.55 19.99 15.85
N PRO A 140 28.60 20.67 15.31
CA PRO A 140 28.77 22.12 15.54
C PRO A 140 27.67 22.99 14.93
N LEU A 141 26.96 22.51 13.91
CA LEU A 141 25.84 23.19 13.26
C LEU A 141 24.48 22.78 13.85
N SER A 142 24.47 21.92 14.87
CA SER A 142 23.23 21.41 15.48
C SER A 142 22.28 22.51 15.95
N PRO A 143 22.71 23.60 16.62
CA PRO A 143 21.78 24.66 17.04
C PRO A 143 21.05 25.32 15.85
N LEU A 144 21.76 25.52 14.74
CA LEU A 144 21.21 26.14 13.54
C LEU A 144 20.26 25.19 12.80
N LEU A 145 20.63 23.92 12.68
CA LEU A 145 19.77 22.88 12.11
C LEU A 145 18.53 22.62 12.97
N TRP A 146 18.64 22.78 14.29
CA TRP A 146 17.51 22.67 15.21
C TRP A 146 16.51 23.82 14.99
N LEU A 147 16.98 25.06 14.85
CA LEU A 147 16.10 26.19 14.46
C LEU A 147 15.46 25.96 13.09
N TYR A 148 16.22 25.44 12.13
CA TYR A 148 15.68 25.06 10.82
C TYR A 148 14.61 23.97 10.92
N SER A 149 14.74 23.04 11.87
CA SER A 149 13.72 22.01 12.12
C SER A 149 12.37 22.61 12.55
N TRP A 150 12.36 23.68 13.36
CA TRP A 150 11.14 24.41 13.69
C TRP A 150 10.47 25.02 12.47
N PHE A 151 11.26 25.63 11.58
CA PHE A 151 10.75 26.18 10.32
C PHE A 151 10.08 25.11 9.45
N LEU A 152 10.67 23.91 9.36
CA LEU A 152 10.07 22.77 8.66
C LEU A 152 8.80 22.27 9.36
N GLY A 153 8.79 22.26 10.69
CA GLY A 153 7.62 21.93 11.51
C GLY A 153 6.43 22.84 11.23
N PHE A 154 6.63 24.15 11.10
CA PHE A 154 5.58 25.10 10.72
C PHE A 154 5.01 24.83 9.31
N GLN A 155 5.86 24.45 8.36
CA GLN A 155 5.39 24.07 7.01
C GLN A 155 4.56 22.78 7.05
N ALA A 156 5.01 21.79 7.82
CA ALA A 156 4.27 20.54 8.01
C ALA A 156 2.92 20.78 8.71
N TYR A 157 2.87 21.67 9.70
CA TYR A 157 1.62 22.06 10.36
C TYR A 157 0.63 22.73 9.40
N SER A 158 1.15 23.49 8.42
CA SER A 158 0.34 24.12 7.36
C SER A 158 -0.16 23.11 6.30
N GLY A 159 0.08 21.81 6.49
CA GLY A 159 -0.31 20.75 5.56
C GLY A 159 0.58 20.64 4.32
N LYS A 160 1.72 21.36 4.27
CA LYS A 160 2.70 21.25 3.18
C LYS A 160 3.65 20.08 3.45
N ARG A 161 4.16 19.44 2.40
CA ARG A 161 5.23 18.44 2.49
C ARG A 161 6.58 19.16 2.35
N PRO A 162 7.33 19.40 3.43
CA PRO A 162 8.60 20.09 3.33
C PRO A 162 9.57 19.25 2.50
N ARG A 163 10.31 19.91 1.62
CA ARG A 163 11.32 19.25 0.76
C ARG A 163 12.70 19.77 1.14
N ILE A 164 13.53 18.87 1.63
CA ILE A 164 14.94 19.13 1.90
C ILE A 164 15.70 18.57 0.69
N PRO A 165 16.28 19.38 -0.20
CA PRO A 165 16.71 18.95 -1.54
C PRO A 165 17.55 17.67 -1.54
N VAL A 166 18.53 17.56 -0.64
CA VAL A 166 19.41 16.39 -0.56
C VAL A 166 18.71 15.19 0.09
N LEU A 167 18.06 15.41 1.24
CA LEU A 167 17.49 14.31 2.04
C LEU A 167 16.22 13.73 1.44
N THR A 168 15.35 14.60 0.91
CA THR A 168 14.08 14.16 0.31
C THR A 168 14.35 13.45 -1.01
N ASN A 169 15.27 13.93 -1.86
CA ASN A 169 15.63 13.23 -3.09
C ASN A 169 16.28 11.87 -2.80
N PHE A 170 17.11 11.80 -1.76
CA PHE A 170 17.67 10.52 -1.31
C PHE A 170 16.56 9.56 -0.87
N ALA A 171 15.65 10.00 0.01
CA ALA A 171 14.56 9.16 0.51
C ALA A 171 13.56 8.74 -0.60
N GLU A 172 13.32 9.60 -1.60
CA GLU A 172 12.54 9.30 -2.80
C GLU A 172 13.24 8.22 -3.65
N SER A 173 14.55 8.32 -3.88
CA SER A 173 15.30 7.33 -4.67
C SER A 173 15.35 5.94 -4.01
N GLN A 174 15.30 5.88 -2.68
CA GLN A 174 15.22 4.63 -1.91
C GLN A 174 13.78 4.07 -1.84
N GLY A 175 12.77 4.78 -2.36
CA GLY A 175 11.37 4.39 -2.29
C GLY A 175 10.77 4.44 -0.88
N TRP A 176 11.39 5.19 0.04
CA TRP A 176 10.89 5.34 1.41
C TRP A 176 9.72 6.34 1.48
N ILE A 177 9.75 7.35 0.60
CA ILE A 177 8.76 8.41 0.49
C ILE A 177 8.16 8.39 -0.91
N GLU A 178 6.86 8.69 -1.02
CA GLU A 178 6.21 8.88 -2.32
C GLU A 178 6.43 10.32 -2.83
N PRO A 179 6.75 10.50 -4.13
CA PRO A 179 6.85 11.83 -4.70
C PRO A 179 5.53 12.58 -4.55
N PRO A 180 5.56 13.91 -4.45
CA PRO A 180 4.34 14.71 -4.35
C PRO A 180 3.43 14.39 -5.54
N GLN A 181 2.19 13.99 -5.26
CA GLN A 181 1.21 13.82 -6.32
C GLN A 181 0.97 15.19 -6.97
N PRO A 182 0.94 15.28 -8.31
CA PRO A 182 0.54 16.51 -8.97
C PRO A 182 -0.86 16.89 -8.46
N ALA A 183 -1.06 18.16 -8.12
CA ALA A 183 -2.37 18.67 -7.76
C ALA A 183 -3.33 18.33 -8.91
N GLN A 184 -4.35 17.52 -8.61
CA GLN A 184 -5.45 17.23 -9.52
C GLN A 184 -6.45 18.38 -9.49
#